data_AF-A0A6P8ZAE0-F1
#
_entry.id   AF-A0A6P8ZAE0-F1
#
_cell.length_a   1.000
_cell.length_b   1.000
_cell.length_c   1.000
_cell.angle_alpha   90.00
_cell.angle_beta   90.00
_cell.angle_gamma   90.00
#
_symmetry.space_group_name_H-M   'P 1'
#
loop_
_entity.id
_entity.type
_entity.pdbx_description
1 polymer ?
#
loop_
_entity_poly.entity_id
_entity_poly.type
_entity_poly.pdbx_seq_one_letter_code
_entity_poly.pdbx_strand_id
1 'polypeptide(L)'
;MAGGHQSSAGSVAGSSGSSSRSRNELWSLLTEHFTPPVDCGVTLPSGPCKRIHVKDKRVQIIVERREYLQGSICSDKNCEATTEKVFYKNPEKKLALFGDGKFCGPSDPSLIAKIRKSFTQMVDEFASTVKPGKEENTENLPVLYETPCNGRHCDELIYLWEFGKIEALDRYPKEEYEKVMHCYHGGQAVGHHISFFMHYIIHFFIGTKLLLYNNVEKPPKLNYMYEDSCDGQTFLPYERKNLQLWMKDLDATTRMCKKAFRCIYLYVYWRRKFEPNYNIETDDILELGSDENFWLRCFSRF
;
A
#
# COMPACT_ATOMS: atom_id res chain seq x y z
N MET A 1 63.27 15.78 15.49
CA MET A 1 63.37 15.58 14.03
C MET A 1 62.41 14.46 13.68
N ALA A 2 61.19 14.76 13.24
CA ALA A 2 60.76 15.11 11.88
C ALA A 2 60.30 13.85 11.10
N GLY A 3 59.05 13.90 10.62
CA GLY A 3 58.40 12.95 9.70
C GLY A 3 57.48 11.95 10.42
N GLY A 4 56.14 11.94 10.31
CA GLY A 4 55.23 12.58 9.36
C GLY A 4 54.65 11.52 8.42
N HIS A 5 53.46 11.00 8.72
CA HIS A 5 52.51 10.46 7.74
C HIS A 5 51.09 10.57 8.31
N GLN A 6 50.36 11.57 7.82
CA GLN A 6 48.91 11.68 7.95
C GLN A 6 48.28 10.83 6.86
N SER A 7 47.52 9.80 7.25
CA SER A 7 46.64 9.06 6.35
C SER A 7 45.24 9.65 6.47
N SER A 8 44.91 10.54 5.54
CA SER A 8 43.55 10.98 5.26
C SER A 8 42.75 9.80 4.67
N ALA A 9 41.76 9.31 5.40
CA ALA A 9 40.69 8.47 4.84
C ALA A 9 39.38 9.25 4.94
N GLY A 10 38.90 9.68 3.77
CA GLY A 10 37.75 10.54 3.60
C GLY A 10 36.47 9.93 4.16
N SER A 11 35.75 10.76 4.91
CA SER A 11 34.33 10.63 5.19
C SER A 11 33.54 10.64 3.87
N VAL A 12 33.20 9.47 3.36
CA VAL A 12 32.20 9.30 2.32
C VAL A 12 30.84 9.46 2.99
N ALA A 13 30.34 10.69 2.97
CA ALA A 13 28.95 11.00 3.25
C ALA A 13 28.08 10.37 2.15
N GLY A 14 27.61 9.14 2.39
CA GLY A 14 26.60 8.49 1.56
C GLY A 14 25.25 9.17 1.75
N SER A 15 24.85 9.95 0.76
CA SER A 15 23.54 10.57 0.63
C SER A 15 22.41 9.52 0.56
N SER A 16 21.75 9.25 1.69
CA SER A 16 20.56 8.38 1.79
C SER A 16 19.28 9.17 2.12
N GLY A 17 19.15 10.38 1.57
CA GLY A 17 18.14 11.36 1.98
C GLY A 17 16.79 11.31 1.24
N SER A 18 16.67 10.60 0.10
CA SER A 18 15.43 10.61 -0.70
C SER A 18 14.46 9.48 -0.35
N SER A 19 14.94 8.27 -0.03
CA SER A 19 14.07 7.11 0.18
C SER A 19 13.34 7.10 1.51
N SER A 20 13.85 7.78 2.54
CA SER A 20 13.16 7.89 3.84
C SER A 20 12.02 8.91 3.81
N ARG A 21 12.12 9.95 2.97
CA ARG A 21 11.07 10.97 2.77
C ARG A 21 9.87 10.41 2.02
N SER A 22 10.08 9.69 0.92
CA SER A 22 8.98 9.08 0.13
C SER A 22 8.22 8.01 0.93
N ARG A 23 8.94 7.22 1.75
CA ARG A 23 8.31 6.16 2.58
C ARG A 23 7.37 6.71 3.64
N ASN A 24 7.70 7.82 4.28
CA ASN A 24 6.82 8.45 5.27
C ASN A 24 5.64 9.18 4.62
N GLU A 25 5.81 9.63 3.37
CA GLU A 25 4.76 10.30 2.61
C GLU A 25 3.59 9.36 2.32
N LEU A 26 3.83 8.12 1.85
CA LEU A 26 2.76 7.15 1.59
C LEU A 26 1.87 6.91 2.82
N TRP A 27 2.46 6.66 3.98
CA TRP A 27 1.70 6.40 5.21
C TRP A 27 0.95 7.63 5.70
N SER A 28 1.51 8.83 5.48
CA SER A 28 0.82 10.10 5.76
C SER A 28 -0.41 10.27 4.87
N LEU A 29 -0.27 10.01 3.56
CA LEU A 29 -1.38 10.10 2.59
C LEU A 29 -2.48 9.08 2.90
N LEU A 30 -2.11 7.83 3.22
CA LEU A 30 -3.06 6.80 3.63
C LEU A 30 -3.78 7.19 4.93
N THR A 31 -3.06 7.76 5.90
CA THR A 31 -3.66 8.25 7.15
C THR A 31 -4.67 9.37 6.85
N GLU A 32 -4.31 10.34 6.02
CA GLU A 32 -5.21 11.42 5.59
C GLU A 32 -6.49 10.87 4.94
N HIS A 33 -6.34 9.88 4.07
CA HIS A 33 -7.46 9.25 3.40
C HIS A 33 -8.41 8.50 4.34
N PHE A 34 -7.87 7.74 5.30
CA PHE A 34 -8.66 6.89 6.20
C PHE A 34 -9.07 7.55 7.52
N THR A 35 -8.63 8.79 7.79
CA THR A 35 -9.04 9.58 8.97
C THR A 35 -9.56 10.95 8.53
N PRO A 36 -10.63 10.99 7.72
CA PRO A 36 -11.17 12.26 7.27
C PRO A 36 -11.70 13.07 8.47
N PRO A 37 -11.81 14.40 8.32
CA PRO A 37 -12.48 15.22 9.32
C PRO A 37 -13.93 14.75 9.57
N VAL A 38 -14.36 14.82 10.84
CA VAL A 38 -15.71 14.39 11.27
C VAL A 38 -16.80 15.31 10.70
N ASP A 39 -16.51 16.60 10.60
CA ASP A 39 -17.49 17.60 10.18
C ASP A 39 -17.60 17.66 8.66
N CYS A 40 -18.81 17.93 8.15
CA CYS A 40 -18.98 18.26 6.74
C CYS A 40 -18.25 19.58 6.42
N GLY A 41 -17.31 19.51 5.48
CA GLY A 41 -16.60 20.68 4.98
C GLY A 41 -17.38 21.45 3.91
N VAL A 42 -16.89 22.64 3.58
CA VAL A 42 -17.43 23.47 2.49
C VAL A 42 -16.33 23.74 1.47
N THR A 43 -16.56 23.38 0.21
CA THR A 43 -15.66 23.69 -0.91
C THR A 43 -15.78 25.16 -1.27
N LEU A 44 -14.65 25.87 -1.23
CA LEU A 44 -14.55 27.30 -1.54
C LEU A 44 -13.32 27.60 -2.42
N PRO A 45 -13.36 28.67 -3.22
CA PRO A 45 -12.22 29.10 -4.03
C PRO A 45 -10.98 29.39 -3.17
N SER A 46 -9.83 28.85 -3.58
CA SER A 46 -8.55 29.00 -2.90
C SER A 46 -7.40 29.23 -3.88
N GLY A 47 -6.36 29.91 -3.41
CA GLY A 47 -5.12 30.13 -4.15
C GLY A 47 -3.94 29.36 -3.58
N PRO A 48 -2.71 29.64 -4.05
CA PRO A 48 -1.47 29.06 -3.50
C PRO A 48 -1.31 29.29 -1.99
N CYS A 49 -1.93 30.35 -1.45
CA CYS A 49 -1.96 30.67 -0.02
C CYS A 49 -2.81 29.71 0.82
N LYS A 50 -3.58 28.80 0.18
CA LYS A 50 -4.49 27.83 0.81
C LYS A 50 -5.60 28.45 1.69
N ARG A 51 -5.88 29.74 1.48
CA ARG A 51 -6.93 30.54 2.13
C ARG A 51 -8.11 30.77 1.17
N ILE A 52 -9.23 31.24 1.70
CA ILE A 52 -10.48 31.48 0.97
C ILE A 52 -10.38 32.80 0.21
N HIS A 53 -10.69 32.79 -1.09
CA HIS A 53 -10.79 33.99 -1.90
C HIS A 53 -12.27 34.33 -2.13
N VAL A 54 -12.73 35.41 -1.52
CA VAL A 54 -14.11 35.89 -1.63
C VAL A 54 -14.27 36.66 -2.94
N LYS A 55 -14.45 35.92 -4.05
CA LYS A 55 -14.55 36.49 -5.41
C LYS A 55 -15.97 36.89 -5.79
N ASP A 56 -16.99 36.28 -5.20
CA ASP A 56 -18.38 36.52 -5.54
C ASP A 56 -19.29 36.62 -4.30
N LYS A 57 -20.51 37.12 -4.51
CA LYS A 57 -21.51 37.30 -3.46
C LYS A 57 -21.92 35.98 -2.80
N ARG A 58 -21.84 34.85 -3.51
CA ARG A 58 -22.20 33.53 -2.97
C ARG A 58 -21.17 33.10 -1.93
N VAL A 59 -19.88 33.20 -2.25
CA VAL A 59 -18.77 32.91 -1.32
C VAL A 59 -18.84 33.84 -0.12
N GLN A 60 -19.12 35.13 -0.35
CA GLN A 60 -19.27 36.09 0.74
C GLN A 60 -20.36 35.67 1.74
N ILE A 61 -21.56 35.34 1.25
CA ILE A 61 -22.68 34.87 2.09
C ILE A 61 -22.31 33.58 2.83
N ILE A 62 -21.59 32.65 2.18
CA ILE A 62 -21.18 31.38 2.80
C ILE A 62 -20.24 31.62 3.98
N VAL A 63 -19.26 32.52 3.83
CA VAL A 63 -18.25 32.85 4.83
C VAL A 63 -18.86 33.67 5.98
N GLU A 64 -19.70 34.67 5.68
CA GLU A 64 -20.40 35.47 6.68
C GLU A 64 -21.29 34.63 7.60
N ARG A 65 -21.96 33.60 7.05
CA ARG A 65 -22.83 32.70 7.83
C ARG A 65 -22.07 31.65 8.65
N ARG A 66 -20.75 31.52 8.49
CA ARG A 66 -19.95 30.46 9.10
C ARG A 66 -18.71 31.06 9.76
N GLU A 67 -18.86 31.39 11.04
CA GLU A 67 -17.82 32.06 11.85
C GLU A 67 -16.45 31.39 11.78
N TYR A 68 -16.40 30.05 11.75
CA TYR A 68 -15.15 29.29 11.67
C TYR A 68 -14.34 29.53 10.37
N LEU A 69 -14.96 30.06 9.32
CA LEU A 69 -14.29 30.37 8.04
C LEU A 69 -13.57 31.72 8.06
N GLN A 70 -13.91 32.62 8.99
CA GLN A 70 -13.41 34.00 9.00
C GLN A 70 -11.88 34.09 9.10
N GLY A 71 -11.28 33.22 9.93
CA GLY A 71 -9.81 33.14 10.07
C GLY A 71 -9.08 32.58 8.85
N SER A 72 -9.82 32.00 7.88
CA SER A 72 -9.26 31.37 6.70
C SER A 72 -9.31 32.24 5.45
N ILE A 73 -9.74 33.51 5.54
CA ILE A 73 -9.85 34.41 4.38
C ILE A 73 -8.47 34.92 3.94
N CYS A 74 -8.23 34.96 2.63
CA CYS A 74 -7.05 35.57 2.05
C CYS A 74 -7.17 37.11 2.13
N SER A 75 -6.20 37.75 2.77
CA SER A 75 -6.12 39.22 2.84
C SER A 75 -5.34 39.84 1.69
N ASP A 76 -4.58 39.03 0.95
CA ASP A 76 -3.79 39.48 -0.19
C ASP A 76 -4.67 39.64 -1.43
N LYS A 77 -4.78 40.89 -1.92
CA LYS A 77 -5.56 41.26 -3.11
C LYS A 77 -4.92 40.77 -4.41
N ASN A 78 -3.61 40.52 -4.40
CA ASN A 78 -2.86 40.07 -5.57
C ASN A 78 -2.77 38.54 -5.64
N CYS A 79 -3.21 37.83 -4.60
CA CYS A 79 -3.28 36.38 -4.64
C CYS A 79 -4.54 35.95 -5.40
N GLU A 80 -4.35 35.20 -6.49
CA GLU A 80 -5.45 34.70 -7.30
C GLU A 80 -6.00 33.37 -6.77
N ALA A 81 -7.32 33.19 -6.84
CA ALA A 81 -7.93 31.88 -6.62
C ALA A 81 -7.79 31.05 -7.90
N THR A 82 -6.93 30.04 -7.84
CA THR A 82 -6.60 29.14 -8.96
C THR A 82 -7.12 27.73 -8.76
N THR A 83 -7.65 27.42 -7.56
CA THR A 83 -8.09 26.07 -7.17
C THR A 83 -9.32 26.17 -6.27
N GLU A 84 -9.90 25.02 -5.91
CA GLU A 84 -10.89 24.89 -4.85
C GLU A 84 -10.32 24.10 -3.67
N LYS A 85 -10.76 24.41 -2.45
CA LYS A 85 -10.35 23.70 -1.24
C LYS A 85 -11.54 23.51 -0.31
N VAL A 86 -11.59 22.38 0.38
CA VAL A 86 -12.59 22.10 1.42
C VAL A 86 -12.13 22.67 2.76
N PHE A 87 -13.01 23.42 3.43
CA PHE A 87 -12.77 24.00 4.76
C PHE A 87 -13.72 23.37 5.78
N TYR A 88 -13.16 22.93 6.91
CA TYR A 88 -13.87 22.20 7.96
C TYR A 88 -14.03 23.05 9.22
N LYS A 89 -15.09 22.79 10.00
CA LYS A 89 -15.33 23.50 11.27
C LYS A 89 -14.29 23.16 12.32
N ASN A 90 -14.02 21.86 12.53
CA ASN A 90 -12.98 21.36 13.43
C ASN A 90 -12.02 20.46 12.63
N PRO A 91 -11.06 21.01 11.88
CA PRO A 91 -10.16 20.23 11.02
C PRO A 91 -9.29 19.21 11.78
N GLU A 92 -9.05 19.44 13.07
CA GLU A 92 -8.34 18.54 13.97
C GLU A 92 -9.19 17.34 14.43
N LYS A 93 -10.52 17.45 14.36
CA LYS A 93 -11.43 16.38 14.75
C LYS A 93 -11.58 15.42 13.59
N LYS A 94 -10.87 14.29 13.67
CA LYS A 94 -10.86 13.25 12.64
C LYS A 94 -11.62 12.01 13.09
N LEU A 95 -12.18 11.27 12.13
CA LEU A 95 -12.66 9.92 12.40
C LEU A 95 -11.50 9.06 12.90
N ALA A 96 -11.80 8.21 13.89
CA ALA A 96 -10.83 7.23 14.34
C ALA A 96 -10.51 6.27 13.19
N LEU A 97 -9.23 5.94 13.05
CA LEU A 97 -8.81 4.89 12.14
C LEU A 97 -9.50 3.59 12.58
N PHE A 98 -10.36 3.02 11.73
CA PHE A 98 -11.20 1.84 12.02
C PHE A 98 -12.33 2.02 13.05
N GLY A 99 -12.96 3.20 13.13
CA GLY A 99 -14.23 3.35 13.86
C GLY A 99 -15.34 2.46 13.28
N ASP A 100 -16.02 1.68 14.13
CA ASP A 100 -17.12 0.75 13.76
C ASP A 100 -16.81 -0.25 12.63
N GLY A 101 -15.51 -0.52 12.38
CA GLY A 101 -15.07 -1.49 11.37
C GLY A 101 -15.22 -1.02 9.92
N LYS A 102 -15.49 0.28 9.67
CA LYS A 102 -15.64 0.82 8.31
C LYS A 102 -14.58 1.87 7.99
N PHE A 103 -13.99 1.77 6.81
CA PHE A 103 -13.09 2.78 6.25
C PHE A 103 -13.90 3.89 5.58
N CYS A 104 -14.52 4.77 6.34
CA CYS A 104 -15.31 5.84 5.73
C CYS A 104 -14.47 7.10 5.52
N GLY A 105 -14.31 7.51 4.25
CA GLY A 105 -13.85 8.84 3.89
C GLY A 105 -14.24 9.21 2.45
N PRO A 106 -14.46 10.51 2.16
CA PRO A 106 -14.76 10.94 0.81
C PRO A 106 -13.61 10.61 -0.13
N SER A 107 -13.92 9.99 -1.27
CA SER A 107 -12.95 9.68 -2.32
C SER A 107 -12.47 10.97 -2.99
N ASP A 108 -11.37 11.57 -2.49
CA ASP A 108 -10.62 12.59 -3.23
C ASP A 108 -9.78 11.89 -4.32
N PRO A 109 -10.13 12.04 -5.61
CA PRO A 109 -9.40 11.37 -6.70
C PRO A 109 -7.93 11.81 -6.78
N SER A 110 -7.60 13.04 -6.36
CA SER A 110 -6.23 13.55 -6.36
C SER A 110 -5.39 12.85 -5.28
N LEU A 111 -5.95 12.69 -4.08
CA LEU A 111 -5.31 11.96 -2.99
C LEU A 111 -5.11 10.49 -3.36
N ILE A 112 -6.12 9.85 -3.95
CA ILE A 112 -6.05 8.46 -4.43
C ILE A 112 -4.95 8.29 -5.48
N ALA A 113 -4.84 9.23 -6.43
CA ALA A 113 -3.77 9.21 -7.44
C ALA A 113 -2.37 9.33 -6.80
N LYS A 114 -2.20 10.19 -5.78
CA LYS A 114 -0.92 10.32 -5.06
C LYS A 114 -0.55 9.07 -4.27
N ILE A 115 -1.52 8.46 -3.58
CA ILE A 115 -1.31 7.21 -2.85
C ILE A 115 -0.88 6.12 -3.82
N ARG A 116 -1.60 5.98 -4.95
CA ARG A 116 -1.26 5.00 -5.98
C ARG A 116 0.14 5.17 -6.52
N LYS A 117 0.47 6.38 -6.95
CA LYS A 117 1.81 6.70 -7.44
C LYS A 117 2.89 6.36 -6.40
N SER A 118 2.67 6.73 -5.14
CA SER A 118 3.62 6.49 -4.04
C SER A 118 3.80 4.99 -3.75
N PHE A 119 2.69 4.23 -3.74
CA PHE A 119 2.73 2.79 -3.51
C PHE A 119 3.42 2.06 -4.67
N THR A 120 3.03 2.35 -5.91
CA THR A 120 3.66 1.81 -7.12
C THR A 120 5.15 2.11 -7.14
N GLN A 121 5.55 3.35 -6.89
CA GLN A 121 6.97 3.73 -6.84
C GLN A 121 7.73 2.91 -5.78
N MET A 122 7.17 2.75 -4.58
CA MET A 122 7.77 1.93 -3.53
C MET A 122 7.93 0.47 -3.97
N VAL A 123 6.91 -0.13 -4.61
CA VAL A 123 7.00 -1.52 -5.09
C VAL A 123 8.05 -1.64 -6.20
N ASP A 124 8.09 -0.69 -7.13
CA ASP A 124 9.03 -0.66 -8.25
C ASP A 124 10.49 -0.48 -7.83
N GLU A 125 10.74 0.39 -6.84
CA GLU A 125 12.06 0.55 -6.25
C GLU A 125 12.57 -0.78 -5.69
N PHE A 126 11.73 -1.57 -5.03
CA PHE A 126 12.14 -2.89 -4.53
C PHE A 126 12.27 -3.92 -5.65
N ALA A 127 11.29 -4.02 -6.56
CA ALA A 127 11.30 -4.98 -7.66
C ALA A 127 12.53 -4.79 -8.58
N SER A 128 12.94 -3.54 -8.82
CA SER A 128 14.14 -3.22 -9.64
C SER A 128 15.48 -3.54 -8.95
N THR A 129 15.50 -3.74 -7.64
CA THR A 129 16.70 -4.12 -6.88
C THR A 129 16.91 -5.63 -6.80
N VAL A 130 15.91 -6.42 -7.20
CA VAL A 130 16.00 -7.88 -7.22
C VAL A 130 17.07 -8.31 -8.23
N LYS A 131 18.01 -9.14 -7.78
CA LYS A 131 19.08 -9.70 -8.62
C LYS A 131 19.15 -11.22 -8.42
N PRO A 132 19.28 -12.01 -9.51
CA PRO A 132 19.64 -13.41 -9.42
C PRO A 132 20.97 -13.57 -8.65
N GLY A 133 21.10 -14.60 -7.81
CA GLY A 133 22.38 -14.95 -7.15
C GLY A 133 22.53 -14.58 -5.68
N LYS A 134 21.49 -14.08 -5.01
CA LYS A 134 21.43 -14.00 -3.54
C LYS A 134 20.37 -14.96 -3.02
N GLU A 135 20.79 -16.15 -2.56
CA GLU A 135 19.91 -16.98 -1.73
C GLU A 135 19.77 -16.31 -0.35
N GLU A 136 18.59 -15.77 -0.04
CA GLU A 136 18.35 -15.15 1.27
C GLU A 136 17.84 -16.13 2.34
N ASN A 137 17.67 -17.42 2.05
CA ASN A 137 17.27 -18.39 3.08
C ASN A 137 17.46 -19.85 2.64
N THR A 138 18.03 -20.67 3.53
CA THR A 138 18.21 -22.12 3.39
C THR A 138 17.12 -22.94 4.09
N GLU A 139 16.02 -22.32 4.54
CA GLU A 139 14.93 -23.08 5.19
C GLU A 139 14.26 -24.07 4.23
N ASN A 140 13.87 -25.20 4.83
CA ASN A 140 13.54 -26.50 4.23
C ASN A 140 12.47 -26.45 3.12
N LEU A 141 12.55 -27.47 2.25
CA LEU A 141 11.61 -27.80 1.17
C LEU A 141 10.13 -27.67 1.59
N PRO A 142 9.26 -27.29 0.65
CA PRO A 142 7.87 -26.97 0.95
C PRO A 142 7.13 -28.16 1.57
N VAL A 143 6.33 -27.90 2.60
CA VAL A 143 5.22 -28.79 2.97
C VAL A 143 4.13 -28.51 1.95
N LEU A 144 4.08 -29.33 0.91
CA LEU A 144 3.01 -29.30 -0.08
C LEU A 144 1.73 -29.77 0.63
N TYR A 145 0.82 -28.84 0.91
CA TYR A 145 -0.54 -29.21 1.26
C TYR A 145 -1.18 -29.80 0.00
N GLU A 146 -1.86 -30.94 0.13
CA GLU A 146 -2.66 -31.51 -0.95
C GLU A 146 -3.85 -30.56 -1.21
N THR A 147 -3.66 -29.60 -2.11
CA THR A 147 -4.72 -28.69 -2.52
C THR A 147 -5.56 -29.32 -3.63
N PRO A 148 -6.88 -29.06 -3.66
CA PRO A 148 -7.80 -29.64 -4.65
C PRO A 148 -7.62 -29.05 -6.07
N CYS A 149 -6.60 -28.22 -6.29
CA CYS A 149 -6.28 -27.70 -7.60
C CYS A 149 -5.47 -28.73 -8.39
N ASN A 150 -5.86 -28.97 -9.65
CA ASN A 150 -5.05 -29.75 -10.60
C ASN A 150 -3.66 -29.12 -10.90
N GLY A 151 -3.30 -28.00 -10.28
CA GLY A 151 -2.00 -27.33 -10.40
C GLY A 151 -1.31 -27.12 -9.06
N ARG A 152 -0.34 -27.99 -8.73
CA ARG A 152 0.64 -27.81 -7.63
C ARG A 152 1.48 -26.52 -7.74
N HIS A 153 1.39 -25.84 -8.89
CA HIS A 153 2.23 -24.73 -9.30
C HIS A 153 1.89 -23.38 -8.63
N CYS A 154 0.64 -23.15 -8.22
CA CYS A 154 0.28 -21.89 -7.54
C CYS A 154 0.87 -21.82 -6.13
N ASP A 155 0.74 -22.90 -5.35
CA ASP A 155 1.29 -22.98 -4.00
C ASP A 155 2.82 -22.97 -4.01
N GLU A 156 3.43 -23.64 -5.00
CA GLU A 156 4.88 -23.56 -5.23
C GLU A 156 5.31 -22.11 -5.47
N LEU A 157 4.63 -21.39 -6.37
CA LEU A 157 4.97 -20.00 -6.67
C LEU A 157 4.84 -19.10 -5.43
N ILE A 158 3.75 -19.24 -4.66
CA ILE A 158 3.55 -18.50 -3.41
C ILE A 158 4.68 -18.80 -2.42
N TYR A 159 5.11 -20.06 -2.31
CA TYR A 159 6.26 -20.44 -1.50
C TYR A 159 7.55 -19.74 -1.96
N LEU A 160 7.82 -19.73 -3.28
CA LEU A 160 9.01 -19.06 -3.81
C LEU A 160 9.00 -17.56 -3.48
N TRP A 161 7.84 -16.90 -3.58
CA TRP A 161 7.67 -15.50 -3.20
C TRP A 161 7.84 -15.28 -1.69
N GLU A 162 7.19 -16.08 -0.86
CA GLU A 162 7.22 -15.92 0.60
C GLU A 162 8.65 -16.01 1.16
N PHE A 163 9.42 -16.97 0.65
CA PHE A 163 10.80 -17.21 1.09
C PHE A 163 11.85 -16.46 0.28
N GLY A 164 11.47 -15.76 -0.79
CA GLY A 164 12.41 -15.00 -1.61
C GLY A 164 13.39 -15.87 -2.39
N LYS A 165 12.92 -16.99 -2.94
CA LYS A 165 13.72 -17.92 -3.74
C LYS A 165 13.90 -17.38 -5.17
N ILE A 166 14.61 -16.26 -5.30
CA ILE A 166 14.77 -15.49 -6.56
C ILE A 166 15.32 -16.36 -7.68
N GLU A 167 16.33 -17.21 -7.42
CA GLU A 167 16.89 -18.08 -8.46
C GLU A 167 15.89 -19.08 -9.02
N ALA A 168 15.03 -19.62 -8.17
CA ALA A 168 13.98 -20.54 -8.60
C ALA A 168 12.90 -19.79 -9.41
N LEU A 169 12.56 -18.55 -9.03
CA LEU A 169 11.69 -17.67 -9.81
C LEU A 169 12.30 -17.35 -11.19
N ASP A 170 13.63 -17.21 -11.26
CA ASP A 170 14.35 -16.96 -12.52
C ASP A 170 14.45 -18.17 -13.42
N ARG A 171 14.48 -19.38 -12.85
CA ARG A 171 14.44 -20.63 -13.61
C ARG A 171 13.02 -21.12 -13.87
N TYR A 172 12.01 -20.43 -13.36
CA TYR A 172 10.62 -20.81 -13.54
C TYR A 172 10.26 -20.91 -15.04
N PRO A 173 9.67 -22.02 -15.51
CA PRO A 173 9.33 -22.18 -16.93
C PRO A 173 8.24 -21.21 -17.37
N LYS A 174 8.28 -20.76 -18.63
CA LYS A 174 7.27 -19.84 -19.17
C LYS A 174 5.90 -20.51 -19.29
N GLU A 175 5.87 -21.79 -19.63
CA GLU A 175 4.66 -22.58 -19.75
C GLU A 175 3.95 -22.70 -18.39
N GLU A 176 4.72 -22.82 -17.30
CA GLU A 176 4.19 -22.85 -15.94
C GLU A 176 3.73 -21.46 -15.47
N TYR A 177 4.44 -20.40 -15.87
CA TYR A 177 3.98 -19.02 -15.67
C TYR A 177 2.59 -18.82 -16.29
N GLU A 178 2.42 -19.20 -17.55
CA GLU A 178 1.15 -19.04 -18.27
C GLU A 178 0.04 -19.84 -17.58
N LYS A 179 0.29 -21.09 -17.17
CA LYS A 179 -0.70 -21.88 -16.42
C LYS A 179 -1.13 -21.21 -15.12
N VAL A 180 -0.18 -20.70 -14.34
CA VAL A 180 -0.49 -20.00 -13.08
C VAL A 180 -1.31 -18.73 -13.34
N MET A 181 -0.94 -17.95 -14.36
CA MET A 181 -1.65 -16.73 -14.75
C MET A 181 -3.03 -16.96 -15.40
N HIS A 182 -3.38 -18.21 -15.70
CA HIS A 182 -4.71 -18.62 -16.16
C HIS A 182 -5.44 -19.49 -15.13
N CYS A 183 -4.91 -19.61 -13.91
CA CYS A 183 -5.51 -20.44 -12.88
C CYS A 183 -6.68 -19.72 -12.19
N TYR A 184 -7.87 -20.33 -12.21
CA TYR A 184 -9.07 -19.86 -11.53
C TYR A 184 -9.43 -20.84 -10.42
N HIS A 185 -9.40 -20.37 -9.16
CA HIS A 185 -9.83 -21.14 -7.99
C HIS A 185 -11.24 -20.70 -7.59
N GLY A 186 -12.14 -21.63 -7.23
CA GLY A 186 -13.49 -21.28 -6.74
C GLY A 186 -14.52 -20.88 -7.81
N GLY A 187 -14.21 -21.03 -9.11
CA GLY A 187 -15.11 -20.70 -10.23
C GLY A 187 -15.16 -19.20 -10.58
N GLN A 188 -16.11 -18.80 -11.44
CA GLN A 188 -16.23 -17.42 -11.96
C GLN A 188 -16.43 -16.35 -10.87
N ALA A 189 -16.85 -16.73 -9.65
CA ALA A 189 -17.17 -15.81 -8.56
C ALA A 189 -15.93 -15.24 -7.84
N VAL A 190 -14.83 -15.99 -7.78
CA VAL A 190 -13.60 -15.60 -7.06
C VAL A 190 -12.55 -15.01 -8.01
N GLY A 191 -12.57 -15.43 -9.28
CA GLY A 191 -11.70 -14.90 -10.33
C GLY A 191 -10.31 -15.55 -10.37
N HIS A 192 -9.34 -14.81 -10.90
CA HIS A 192 -7.97 -15.28 -11.10
C HIS A 192 -7.25 -15.46 -9.75
N HIS A 193 -6.66 -16.62 -9.51
CA HIS A 193 -6.16 -17.03 -8.19
C HIS A 193 -5.04 -16.16 -7.66
N ILE A 194 -4.03 -15.83 -8.47
CA ILE A 194 -2.95 -14.93 -8.02
C ILE A 194 -3.50 -13.53 -7.74
N SER A 195 -4.47 -13.05 -8.52
CA SER A 195 -5.11 -11.77 -8.27
C SER A 195 -5.85 -11.77 -6.92
N PHE A 196 -6.56 -12.85 -6.61
CA PHE A 196 -7.24 -13.04 -5.34
C PHE A 196 -6.25 -13.11 -4.16
N PHE A 197 -5.19 -13.91 -4.28
CA PHE A 197 -4.13 -13.98 -3.27
C PHE A 197 -3.48 -12.60 -3.05
N MET A 198 -3.06 -11.94 -4.13
CA MET A 198 -2.41 -10.62 -4.07
C MET A 198 -3.31 -9.60 -3.39
N HIS A 199 -4.60 -9.56 -3.72
CA HIS A 199 -5.57 -8.71 -3.05
C HIS A 199 -5.43 -8.79 -1.51
N TYR A 200 -5.52 -9.98 -0.90
CA TYR A 200 -5.38 -10.10 0.56
C TYR A 200 -3.98 -9.79 1.08
N ILE A 201 -2.91 -10.11 0.34
CA ILE A 201 -1.54 -9.81 0.76
C ILE A 201 -1.30 -8.29 0.84
N ILE A 202 -1.78 -7.53 -0.14
CA ILE A 202 -1.65 -6.07 -0.13
C ILE A 202 -2.51 -5.46 0.97
N HIS A 203 -3.69 -6.02 1.26
CA HIS A 203 -4.49 -5.59 2.42
C HIS A 203 -3.77 -5.75 3.72
N PHE A 204 -3.26 -6.95 3.95
CA PHE A 204 -2.55 -7.24 5.17
C PHE A 204 -1.41 -6.27 5.38
N PHE A 205 -0.61 -6.06 4.32
CA PHE A 205 0.55 -5.19 4.37
C PHE A 205 0.16 -3.74 4.66
N ILE A 206 -0.74 -3.14 3.88
CA ILE A 206 -1.13 -1.73 4.03
C ILE A 206 -1.87 -1.53 5.35
N GLY A 207 -2.85 -2.37 5.67
CA GLY A 207 -3.63 -2.26 6.91
C GLY A 207 -2.74 -2.36 8.14
N THR A 208 -1.86 -3.38 8.20
CA THR A 208 -0.95 -3.54 9.35
C THR A 208 0.04 -2.39 9.46
N LYS A 209 0.62 -1.94 8.34
CA LYS A 209 1.55 -0.79 8.37
C LYS A 209 0.88 0.50 8.79
N LEU A 210 -0.35 0.72 8.37
CA LEU A 210 -1.12 1.90 8.76
C LEU A 210 -1.46 1.90 10.25
N LEU A 211 -1.83 0.74 10.82
CA LEU A 211 -2.06 0.57 12.25
C LEU A 211 -0.82 0.87 13.07
N LEU A 212 0.33 0.31 12.65
CA LEU A 212 1.62 0.54 13.31
C LEU A 212 2.07 2.00 13.20
N TYR A 213 1.89 2.62 12.02
CA TYR A 213 2.26 4.02 11.79
C TYR A 213 1.47 4.99 12.69
N ASN A 214 0.19 4.68 12.95
CA ASN A 214 -0.70 5.49 13.77
C ASN A 214 -0.73 5.06 15.25
N ASN A 215 0.08 4.08 15.67
CA ASN A 215 0.09 3.54 17.03
C ASN A 215 -1.31 3.17 17.55
N VAL A 216 -2.11 2.47 16.74
CA VAL A 216 -3.47 2.09 17.13
C VAL A 216 -3.44 1.07 18.27
N GLU A 217 -3.98 1.45 19.43
CA GLU A 217 -3.97 0.62 20.64
C GLU A 217 -4.92 -0.58 20.56
N LYS A 218 -6.04 -0.44 19.83
CA LYS A 218 -7.09 -1.46 19.71
C LYS A 218 -7.31 -1.84 18.25
N PRO A 219 -6.43 -2.66 17.66
CA PRO A 219 -6.56 -3.07 16.27
C PRO A 219 -7.85 -3.90 16.06
N PRO A 220 -8.48 -3.84 14.88
CA PRO A 220 -9.63 -4.66 14.53
C PRO A 220 -9.23 -6.15 14.49
N LYS A 221 -10.20 -7.08 14.49
CA LYS A 221 -9.88 -8.51 14.29
C LYS A 221 -9.62 -8.81 12.81
N LEU A 222 -8.68 -9.70 12.50
CA LEU A 222 -8.43 -10.22 11.14
C LEU A 222 -9.41 -11.33 10.71
N ASN A 223 -10.69 -11.20 11.04
CA ASN A 223 -11.68 -12.26 10.82
C ASN A 223 -11.70 -12.76 9.36
N TYR A 224 -11.63 -11.86 8.38
CA TYR A 224 -11.58 -12.20 6.95
C TYR A 224 -10.39 -13.09 6.55
N MET A 225 -9.31 -13.15 7.34
CA MET A 225 -8.18 -14.05 7.08
C MET A 225 -8.39 -15.47 7.65
N TYR A 226 -9.29 -15.60 8.62
CA TYR A 226 -9.62 -16.86 9.29
C TYR A 226 -10.97 -17.46 8.88
N GLU A 227 -11.98 -16.64 8.59
CA GLU A 227 -13.39 -17.02 8.45
C GLU A 227 -13.83 -17.12 6.98
N ASP A 228 -13.31 -16.27 6.09
CA ASP A 228 -13.56 -16.36 4.63
C ASP A 228 -12.65 -17.40 3.94
N SER A 229 -12.08 -18.31 4.73
CA SER A 229 -11.07 -19.29 4.34
C SER A 229 -11.65 -20.48 3.57
N CYS A 230 -12.48 -20.23 2.56
CA CYS A 230 -13.00 -21.30 1.73
C CYS A 230 -11.88 -22.12 1.06
N ASP A 231 -10.64 -21.60 0.93
CA ASP A 231 -9.56 -22.35 0.25
C ASP A 231 -8.15 -22.27 0.89
N GLY A 232 -7.95 -21.66 2.06
CA GLY A 232 -6.58 -21.55 2.63
C GLY A 232 -5.60 -20.70 1.79
N GLN A 233 -6.14 -19.92 0.84
CA GLN A 233 -5.39 -19.15 -0.16
C GLN A 233 -5.43 -17.62 0.02
N THR A 234 -6.02 -17.16 1.13
CA THR A 234 -6.16 -15.74 1.49
C THR A 234 -4.92 -15.14 2.18
N PHE A 235 -3.90 -15.94 2.48
CA PHE A 235 -2.69 -15.48 3.17
C PHE A 235 -1.49 -16.40 2.90
N LEU A 236 -0.30 -15.93 3.29
CA LEU A 236 0.97 -16.63 3.23
C LEU A 236 0.91 -17.98 3.97
N PRO A 237 1.02 -19.13 3.28
CA PRO A 237 0.80 -20.44 3.89
C PRO A 237 1.67 -20.71 5.12
N TYR A 238 2.94 -20.26 5.14
CA TYR A 238 3.85 -20.57 6.25
C TYR A 238 3.79 -19.56 7.39
N GLU A 239 3.29 -18.35 7.13
CA GLU A 239 2.99 -17.35 8.16
C GLU A 239 1.58 -17.46 8.74
N ARG A 240 0.68 -18.30 8.19
CA ARG A 240 -0.65 -18.53 8.76
C ARG A 240 -0.62 -18.86 10.24
N LYS A 241 0.35 -19.69 10.65
CA LYS A 241 0.60 -20.06 12.06
C LYS A 241 1.02 -18.90 12.95
N ASN A 242 1.24 -17.70 12.41
CA ASN A 242 1.60 -16.50 13.18
C ASN A 242 0.46 -15.47 13.19
N LEU A 243 -0.63 -15.70 12.45
CA LEU A 243 -1.76 -14.77 12.43
C LEU A 243 -2.35 -14.56 13.82
N GLN A 244 -2.35 -15.58 14.69
CA GLN A 244 -2.90 -15.45 16.05
C GLN A 244 -2.05 -14.55 16.96
N LEU A 245 -0.81 -14.28 16.54
CA LEU A 245 0.14 -13.37 17.17
C LEU A 245 0.08 -11.96 16.56
N TRP A 246 -0.67 -11.74 15.49
CA TRP A 246 -0.79 -10.44 14.83
C TRP A 246 -1.24 -9.36 15.83
N MET A 247 -0.49 -8.27 15.87
CA MET A 247 -0.62 -7.14 16.80
C MET A 247 -0.54 -7.49 18.30
N LYS A 248 -0.28 -8.75 18.66
CA LYS A 248 0.05 -9.19 20.04
C LYS A 248 1.56 -9.35 20.24
N ASP A 249 2.26 -9.77 19.18
CA ASP A 249 3.71 -9.86 19.08
C ASP A 249 4.15 -9.00 17.89
N LEU A 250 4.82 -7.89 18.18
CA LEU A 250 5.28 -6.94 17.17
C LEU A 250 6.40 -7.49 16.29
N ASP A 251 7.21 -8.42 16.80
CA ASP A 251 8.25 -9.07 16.01
C ASP A 251 7.63 -10.03 15.00
N ALA A 252 6.68 -10.87 15.45
CA ALA A 252 5.91 -11.73 14.55
C ALA A 252 5.16 -10.90 13.49
N THR A 253 4.48 -9.84 13.92
CA THR A 253 3.77 -8.92 13.02
C THR A 253 4.71 -8.29 11.99
N THR A 254 5.89 -7.83 12.43
CA THR A 254 6.89 -7.26 11.54
C THR A 254 7.44 -8.28 10.55
N ARG A 255 7.67 -9.52 10.96
CA ARG A 255 8.09 -10.62 10.06
C ARG A 255 7.03 -10.91 9.01
N MET A 256 5.76 -11.05 9.41
CA MET A 256 4.65 -11.24 8.48
C MET A 256 4.54 -10.09 7.48
N CYS A 257 4.63 -8.84 7.93
CA CYS A 257 4.63 -7.68 7.02
C CYS A 257 5.79 -7.68 6.03
N LYS A 258 7.00 -8.08 6.47
CA LYS A 258 8.17 -8.16 5.58
C LYS A 258 7.97 -9.22 4.49
N LYS A 259 7.45 -10.39 4.85
CA LYS A 259 7.15 -11.46 3.90
C LYS A 259 6.01 -11.08 2.95
N ALA A 260 4.95 -10.45 3.46
CA ALA A 260 3.86 -9.95 2.64
C ALA A 260 4.38 -8.95 1.60
N PHE A 261 5.17 -7.95 2.03
CA PHE A 261 5.76 -6.99 1.10
C PHE A 261 6.72 -7.61 0.10
N ARG A 262 7.47 -8.64 0.51
CA ARG A 262 8.29 -9.45 -0.39
C ARG A 262 7.47 -10.09 -1.49
N CYS A 263 6.36 -10.73 -1.16
CA CYS A 263 5.47 -11.29 -2.18
C CYS A 263 5.01 -10.24 -3.19
N ILE A 264 4.70 -9.03 -2.72
CA ILE A 264 4.24 -7.92 -3.59
C ILE A 264 5.31 -7.54 -4.61
N TYR A 265 6.54 -7.22 -4.18
CA TYR A 265 7.56 -6.80 -5.13
C TYR A 265 8.10 -7.95 -5.98
N LEU A 266 8.09 -9.20 -5.47
CA LEU A 266 8.50 -10.37 -6.25
C LEU A 266 7.46 -10.76 -7.29
N TYR A 267 6.17 -10.54 -7.03
CA TYR A 267 5.13 -10.64 -8.05
C TYR A 267 5.41 -9.69 -9.22
N VAL A 268 5.68 -8.41 -8.93
CA VAL A 268 6.01 -7.42 -9.97
C VAL A 268 7.29 -7.77 -10.72
N TYR A 269 8.35 -8.16 -10.01
CA TYR A 269 9.59 -8.65 -10.61
C TYR A 269 9.32 -9.82 -11.57
N TRP A 270 8.57 -10.82 -11.11
CA TRP A 270 8.28 -12.03 -11.87
C TRP A 270 7.39 -11.74 -13.08
N ARG A 271 6.37 -10.89 -12.95
CA ARG A 271 5.55 -10.42 -14.07
C ARG A 271 6.41 -9.75 -15.15
N ARG A 272 7.30 -8.82 -14.78
CA ARG A 272 8.22 -8.14 -15.73
C ARG A 272 9.15 -9.09 -16.46
N LYS A 273 9.56 -10.19 -15.82
CA LYS A 273 10.41 -11.20 -16.44
C LYS A 273 9.71 -11.88 -17.64
N PHE A 274 8.43 -12.20 -17.51
CA PHE A 274 7.68 -12.90 -18.57
C PHE A 274 6.90 -11.95 -19.49
N GLU A 275 6.57 -10.76 -18.99
CA GLU A 275 5.89 -9.68 -19.70
C GLU A 275 6.74 -8.40 -19.60
N PRO A 276 7.76 -8.22 -20.47
CA PRO A 276 8.70 -7.09 -20.36
C PRO A 276 8.07 -5.70 -20.43
N ASN A 277 6.88 -5.60 -21.01
CA ASN A 277 6.13 -4.35 -21.11
C ASN A 277 5.22 -4.09 -19.90
N TYR A 278 5.17 -5.01 -18.93
CA TYR A 278 4.28 -4.90 -17.79
C TYR A 278 4.64 -3.71 -16.88
N ASN A 279 3.65 -2.87 -16.63
CA ASN A 279 3.70 -1.71 -15.76
C ASN A 279 2.54 -1.76 -14.77
N ILE A 280 2.84 -1.94 -13.48
CA ILE A 280 1.86 -1.98 -12.39
C ILE A 280 0.97 -0.72 -12.30
N GLU A 281 1.41 0.44 -12.80
CA GLU A 281 0.58 1.66 -12.79
C GLU A 281 -0.56 1.61 -13.82
N THR A 282 -0.34 0.96 -14.96
CA THR A 282 -1.28 0.95 -16.10
C THR A 282 -1.98 -0.38 -16.29
N ASP A 283 -1.29 -1.47 -15.98
CA ASP A 283 -1.73 -2.83 -16.28
C ASP A 283 -2.40 -3.50 -15.08
N ASP A 284 -2.20 -2.94 -13.88
CA ASP A 284 -2.93 -3.32 -12.69
C ASP A 284 -3.76 -2.14 -12.16
N ILE A 285 -4.84 -2.46 -11.46
CA ILE A 285 -5.72 -1.47 -10.87
C ILE A 285 -5.50 -1.46 -9.35
N LEU A 286 -4.74 -0.47 -8.88
CA LEU A 286 -4.87 -0.06 -7.47
C LEU A 286 -6.09 0.82 -7.33
N GLU A 287 -7.21 0.18 -7.00
CA GLU A 287 -8.38 0.84 -6.47
C GLU A 287 -8.18 1.13 -4.98
N LEU A 288 -8.60 2.31 -4.54
CA LEU A 288 -8.71 2.62 -3.12
C LEU A 288 -10.20 2.80 -2.86
N GLY A 289 -10.82 1.73 -2.36
CA GLY A 289 -12.20 1.72 -1.93
C GLY A 289 -12.33 2.13 -0.46
N SER A 290 -13.44 2.81 -0.17
CA SER A 290 -13.88 3.18 1.18
C SER A 290 -15.14 2.41 1.61
N ASP A 291 -15.43 1.28 0.96
CA ASP A 291 -16.46 0.36 1.42
C ASP A 291 -15.90 -0.51 2.56
N GLU A 292 -16.56 -1.62 2.92
CA GLU A 292 -16.17 -2.44 4.07
C GLU A 292 -14.79 -3.12 3.94
N ASN A 293 -14.10 -2.98 2.80
CA ASN A 293 -12.79 -3.55 2.54
C ASN A 293 -11.88 -2.59 1.76
N PHE A 294 -10.58 -2.61 2.07
CA PHE A 294 -9.52 -2.14 1.16
C PHE A 294 -9.53 -3.04 -0.12
N TRP A 295 -8.91 -2.68 -1.26
CA TRP A 295 -8.57 -3.66 -2.33
C TRP A 295 -7.52 -3.26 -3.34
N LEU A 296 -6.43 -4.04 -3.43
CA LEU A 296 -5.64 -4.11 -4.66
C LEU A 296 -6.29 -5.12 -5.59
N ARG A 297 -6.66 -4.70 -6.81
CA ARG A 297 -7.07 -5.63 -7.87
C ARG A 297 -6.05 -5.58 -9.00
N CYS A 298 -5.08 -6.48 -8.96
CA CYS A 298 -4.25 -6.77 -10.13
C CYS A 298 -5.07 -7.62 -11.11
N PHE A 299 -5.89 -6.98 -11.95
CA PHE A 299 -6.41 -7.64 -13.15
C PHE A 299 -5.44 -7.32 -14.28
N SER A 300 -4.76 -8.33 -14.82
CA SER A 300 -4.38 -8.26 -16.23
C SER A 300 -5.67 -8.06 -17.03
N ARG A 301 -5.70 -7.03 -17.88
CA ARG A 301 -6.70 -6.97 -18.96
C ARG A 301 -6.37 -8.13 -19.91
N PHE A 302 -6.99 -9.28 -19.71
CA PHE A 302 -7.05 -10.33 -20.72
C PHE A 302 -8.23 -10.05 -21.66
#